data_AF-A0A6J2ZXY9-F1
#
_entry.id   AF-A0A6J2ZXY9-F1
#
_cell.length_a   1.000
_cell.length_b   1.000
_cell.length_c   1.000
_cell.angle_alpha   90.00
_cell.angle_beta   90.00
_cell.angle_gamma   90.00
#
_symmetry.space_group_name_H-M   'P 1'
#
loop_
_entity.id
_entity.type
_entity.pdbx_description
1 polymer ?
#
loop_
_entity_poly.entity_id
_entity_poly.type
_entity_poly.pdbx_seq_one_letter_code
_entity_poly.pdbx_strand_id
1 'polypeptide(L)'
;FLFIAIAILFSVALTGNITLILLIRMDPRLHTPMYFLLSQLSFIDMMYISTTVPKMAVNFLSNSKTITFLGCGIQTFVFTVLGGTEALLLGFMSYDRYVAICHPLRYPVLMSKRICWFTVTCAWTSSSLNSLIHTVYVFQLPFCPSRLINHFFCEVPSLLPLVCQHTSQYEHTI
;
A
#
# COMPACT_ATOMS: atom_id res chain seq x y z
N PHE A 1 24.02 -3.35 13.07
CA PHE A 1 23.19 -2.32 13.75
C PHE A 1 21.87 -2.09 13.01
N LEU A 2 21.90 -1.64 11.74
CA LEU A 2 20.69 -1.29 10.96
C LEU A 2 19.67 -2.45 10.79
N PHE A 3 20.15 -3.67 10.51
CA PHE A 3 19.29 -4.87 10.43
C PHE A 3 18.55 -5.18 11.74
N ILE A 4 19.24 -5.04 12.89
CA ILE A 4 18.67 -5.28 14.22
C ILE A 4 17.59 -4.23 14.52
N ALA A 5 17.84 -2.95 14.19
CA ALA A 5 16.85 -1.90 14.34
C ALA A 5 15.59 -2.14 13.49
N ILE A 6 15.76 -2.54 12.21
CA ILE A 6 14.64 -2.89 11.32
C ILE A 6 13.85 -4.09 11.87
N ALA A 7 14.52 -5.13 12.37
CA ALA A 7 13.87 -6.30 12.93
C ALA A 7 13.04 -5.97 14.20
N ILE A 8 13.55 -5.07 15.05
CA ILE A 8 12.81 -4.59 16.23
C ILE A 8 11.58 -3.79 15.80
N LEU A 9 11.75 -2.82 14.90
CA LEU A 9 10.65 -2.00 14.39
C LEU A 9 9.57 -2.86 13.72
N PHE A 10 9.98 -3.84 12.90
CA PHE A 10 9.10 -4.84 12.31
C PHE A 10 8.26 -5.57 13.35
N SER A 11 8.92 -6.10 14.39
CA SER A 11 8.27 -6.90 15.43
C SER A 11 7.28 -6.06 16.24
N VAL A 12 7.66 -4.84 16.60
CA VAL A 12 6.80 -3.90 17.34
C VAL A 12 5.57 -3.52 16.51
N ALA A 13 5.77 -3.14 15.24
CA ALA A 13 4.68 -2.73 14.37
C ALA A 13 3.72 -3.90 14.05
N LEU A 14 4.26 -5.10 13.83
CA LEU A 14 3.47 -6.30 13.60
C LEU A 14 2.61 -6.64 14.83
N THR A 15 3.24 -6.68 16.00
CA THR A 15 2.55 -6.99 17.26
C THR A 15 1.48 -5.94 17.58
N GLY A 16 1.78 -4.65 17.37
CA GLY A 16 0.85 -3.56 17.57
C GLY A 16 -0.40 -3.69 16.69
N ASN A 17 -0.22 -3.92 15.39
CA ASN A 17 -1.35 -4.08 14.45
C ASN A 17 -2.18 -5.33 14.73
N ILE A 18 -1.55 -6.46 15.06
CA ILE A 18 -2.28 -7.68 15.46
C ILE A 18 -3.09 -7.44 16.73
N THR A 19 -2.48 -6.81 17.74
CA THR A 19 -3.15 -6.52 19.02
C THR A 19 -4.34 -5.60 18.80
N LEU A 20 -4.22 -4.58 17.94
CA LEU A 20 -5.30 -3.67 17.61
C LEU A 20 -6.48 -4.40 16.95
N ILE A 21 -6.21 -5.28 15.98
CA ILE A 21 -7.23 -6.10 15.34
C ILE A 21 -7.93 -7.00 16.37
N LEU A 22 -7.17 -7.69 17.23
CA LEU A 22 -7.72 -8.55 18.27
C LEU A 22 -8.59 -7.77 19.26
N LEU A 23 -8.13 -6.59 19.69
CA LEU A 23 -8.87 -5.72 20.61
C LEU A 23 -10.22 -5.29 20.03
N ILE A 24 -10.25 -4.89 18.76
CA ILE A 24 -11.48 -4.49 18.06
C ILE A 24 -12.44 -5.67 17.91
N ARG A 25 -11.93 -6.90 17.73
CA ARG A 25 -12.75 -8.12 17.62
C ARG A 25 -13.31 -8.58 18.96
N MET A 26 -12.59 -8.35 20.06
CA MET A 26 -12.96 -8.84 21.39
C MET A 26 -13.87 -7.87 22.15
N ASP A 27 -13.72 -6.55 22.00
CA ASP A 27 -14.55 -5.57 22.71
C ASP A 27 -15.72 -5.09 21.82
N PRO A 28 -16.98 -5.49 22.10
CA PRO A 28 -18.13 -5.06 21.30
C PRO A 28 -18.41 -3.56 21.39
N ARG A 29 -17.88 -2.84 22.40
CA ARG A 29 -18.00 -1.37 22.51
C ARG A 29 -17.13 -0.66 21.47
N LEU A 30 -16.12 -1.34 20.93
CA LEU A 30 -15.28 -0.84 19.85
C LEU A 30 -15.87 -1.16 18.46
N HIS A 31 -17.05 -1.77 18.34
CA HIS A 31 -17.69 -2.00 17.04
C HIS A 31 -18.34 -0.73 16.44
N THR A 32 -17.57 0.36 16.38
CA THR A 32 -17.95 1.58 15.64
C THR A 32 -17.37 1.54 14.21
N PRO A 33 -17.97 2.28 13.26
CA PRO A 33 -17.49 2.37 11.88
C PRO A 33 -16.00 2.76 11.80
N MET A 34 -15.56 3.69 12.64
CA MET A 34 -14.16 4.13 12.73
C MET A 34 -13.21 2.98 13.07
N TYR A 35 -13.51 2.18 14.09
CA TYR A 35 -12.65 1.04 14.46
C TYR A 35 -12.67 -0.07 13.41
N PHE A 36 -13.77 -0.25 12.68
CA PHE A 36 -13.79 -1.17 11.54
C PHE A 36 -12.82 -0.74 10.44
N LEU A 37 -12.82 0.56 10.09
CA LEU A 37 -11.83 1.12 9.15
C LEU A 37 -10.41 0.96 9.70
N LEU A 38 -10.22 1.16 11.02
CA LEU A 38 -8.93 1.02 11.68
C LEU A 38 -8.39 -0.42 11.58
N SER A 39 -9.28 -1.41 11.73
CA SER A 39 -8.92 -2.82 11.54
C SER A 39 -8.49 -3.14 10.10
N GLN A 40 -9.06 -2.48 9.09
CA GLN A 40 -8.62 -2.64 7.70
C GLN A 40 -7.28 -1.97 7.46
N LEU A 41 -7.07 -0.78 8.05
CA LEU A 41 -5.78 -0.07 8.00
C LEU A 41 -4.66 -0.91 8.63
N SER A 42 -4.87 -1.47 9.83
CA SER A 42 -3.90 -2.36 10.47
C SER A 42 -3.61 -3.63 9.67
N PHE A 43 -4.60 -4.16 8.94
CA PHE A 43 -4.38 -5.28 8.04
C PHE A 43 -3.49 -4.89 6.86
N ILE A 44 -3.70 -3.70 6.28
CA ILE A 44 -2.85 -3.15 5.22
C ILE A 44 -1.42 -2.93 5.72
N ASP A 45 -1.25 -2.32 6.90
CA ASP A 45 0.06 -2.11 7.52
C ASP A 45 0.82 -3.43 7.72
N MET A 46 0.11 -4.47 8.19
CA MET A 46 0.68 -5.80 8.35
C MET A 46 1.16 -6.36 7.01
N MET A 47 0.37 -6.23 5.94
CA MET A 47 0.76 -6.68 4.60
C MET A 47 1.90 -5.85 4.03
N TYR A 48 1.92 -4.55 4.26
CA TYR A 48 2.93 -3.62 3.78
C TYR A 48 4.30 -3.90 4.41
N ILE A 49 4.32 -4.07 5.73
CA ILE A 49 5.54 -4.36 6.48
C ILE A 49 6.05 -5.78 6.14
N SER A 50 5.15 -6.76 6.00
CA SER A 50 5.50 -8.15 5.66
C SER A 50 5.95 -8.33 4.21
N THR A 51 5.58 -7.45 3.29
CA THR A 51 6.05 -7.51 1.89
C THR A 51 7.35 -6.74 1.69
N THR A 52 7.55 -5.65 2.43
CA THR A 52 8.71 -4.76 2.30
C THR A 52 9.93 -5.26 3.08
N VAL A 53 9.77 -5.65 4.35
CA VAL A 53 10.89 -5.97 5.25
C VAL A 53 11.61 -7.27 4.86
N PRO A 54 10.93 -8.39 4.55
CA PRO A 54 11.61 -9.62 4.15
C PRO A 54 12.37 -9.47 2.82
N LYS A 55 11.84 -8.69 1.88
CA LYS A 55 12.55 -8.39 0.62
C LYS A 55 13.79 -7.55 0.85
N MET A 56 13.71 -6.54 1.73
CA MET A 56 14.88 -5.76 2.13
C MET A 56 15.93 -6.66 2.81
N ALA A 57 15.52 -7.53 3.73
CA ALA A 57 16.40 -8.47 4.43
C ALA A 57 17.10 -9.47 3.50
N VAL A 58 16.36 -10.09 2.56
CA VAL A 58 16.93 -11.02 1.57
C VAL A 58 17.91 -10.29 0.64
N ASN A 59 17.58 -9.07 0.21
CA ASN A 59 18.48 -8.26 -0.63
C ASN A 59 19.78 -7.87 0.10
N PHE A 60 19.74 -7.64 1.42
CA PHE A 60 20.94 -7.37 2.23
C PHE A 60 21.81 -8.61 2.47
N LEU A 61 21.19 -9.79 2.62
CA LEU A 61 21.91 -11.05 2.94
C LEU A 61 22.47 -11.77 1.72
N SER A 62 21.83 -11.65 0.55
CA SER A 62 22.16 -12.51 -0.60
C SER A 62 23.29 -11.98 -1.50
N ASN A 63 23.64 -10.69 -1.47
CA ASN A 63 24.58 -10.01 -2.40
C ASN A 63 24.33 -10.28 -3.92
N SER A 64 23.28 -11.04 -4.28
CA SER A 64 22.80 -11.31 -5.63
C SER A 64 21.48 -10.55 -5.85
N LYS A 65 21.55 -9.54 -6.71
CA LYS A 65 20.48 -8.57 -6.96
C LYS A 65 19.53 -9.01 -8.09
N THR A 66 19.14 -10.28 -8.14
CA THR A 66 18.35 -10.80 -9.26
C THR A 66 16.89 -10.92 -8.86
N ILE A 67 16.14 -9.82 -8.94
CA ILE A 67 14.69 -9.84 -8.97
C ILE A 67 14.27 -10.07 -10.43
N THR A 68 13.41 -11.06 -10.67
CA THR A 68 12.85 -11.27 -12.01
C THR A 68 11.96 -10.09 -12.40
N PHE A 69 11.91 -9.73 -13.68
CA PHE A 69 11.05 -8.65 -14.19
C PHE A 69 9.59 -8.79 -13.73
N LEU A 70 9.08 -10.03 -13.71
CA LEU A 70 7.76 -10.36 -13.19
C LEU A 70 7.64 -10.14 -11.66
N GLY A 71 8.68 -10.48 -10.89
CA GLY A 71 8.73 -10.26 -9.44
C GLY A 71 8.82 -8.78 -9.03
N CYS A 72 9.41 -7.94 -9.88
CA CYS A 72 9.37 -6.48 -9.76
C CYS A 72 7.97 -5.94 -10.03
N GLY A 73 7.33 -6.36 -11.13
CA GLY A 73 5.97 -5.91 -11.47
C GLY A 73 4.94 -6.25 -10.40
N ILE A 74 4.98 -7.48 -9.88
CA ILE A 74 4.10 -7.90 -8.78
C ILE A 74 4.35 -7.07 -7.52
N GLN A 75 5.60 -6.72 -7.22
CA GLN A 75 5.92 -5.91 -6.04
C GLN A 75 5.40 -4.49 -6.14
N THR A 76 5.69 -3.82 -7.26
CA THR A 76 5.23 -2.45 -7.52
C THR A 76 3.70 -2.40 -7.54
N PHE A 77 3.06 -3.40 -8.14
CA PHE A 77 1.61 -3.55 -8.13
C PHE A 77 1.07 -3.63 -6.69
N VAL A 78 1.55 -4.60 -5.89
CA VAL A 78 1.08 -4.79 -4.51
C VAL A 78 1.31 -3.55 -3.65
N PHE A 79 2.47 -2.91 -3.76
CA PHE A 79 2.79 -1.71 -3.00
C PHE A 79 1.85 -0.54 -3.35
N THR A 80 1.60 -0.33 -4.64
CA THR A 80 0.69 0.73 -5.12
C THR A 80 -0.75 0.46 -4.66
N VAL A 81 -1.20 -0.80 -4.68
CA VAL A 81 -2.54 -1.17 -4.18
C VAL A 81 -2.66 -0.88 -2.69
N LEU A 82 -1.67 -1.29 -1.90
CA LEU A 82 -1.67 -1.10 -0.45
C LEU A 82 -1.67 0.39 -0.09
N GLY A 83 -0.74 1.18 -0.67
CA GLY A 83 -0.65 2.61 -0.40
C GLY A 83 -1.87 3.40 -0.89
N GLY A 84 -2.45 3.04 -2.05
CA GLY A 84 -3.69 3.64 -2.52
C GLY A 84 -4.87 3.34 -1.59
N THR A 85 -4.96 2.09 -1.11
CA THR A 85 -6.05 1.67 -0.22
C THR A 85 -5.92 2.35 1.14
N GLU A 86 -4.70 2.46 1.67
CA GLU A 86 -4.38 3.23 2.89
C GLU A 86 -4.86 4.68 2.77
N ALA A 87 -4.47 5.38 1.70
CA ALA A 87 -4.84 6.77 1.49
C ALA A 87 -6.36 6.98 1.43
N LEU A 88 -7.08 6.10 0.72
CA LEU A 88 -8.53 6.15 0.65
C LEU A 88 -9.20 5.85 1.99
N LEU A 89 -8.70 4.88 2.75
CA LEU A 89 -9.22 4.57 4.09
C LEU A 89 -9.01 5.73 5.06
N LEU A 90 -7.85 6.38 5.05
CA LEU A 90 -7.59 7.59 5.83
C LEU A 90 -8.55 8.72 5.44
N GLY A 91 -8.80 8.88 4.14
CA GLY A 91 -9.84 9.77 3.62
C GLY A 91 -11.22 9.45 4.20
N PHE A 92 -11.65 8.18 4.16
CA PHE A 92 -12.94 7.76 4.73
C PHE A 92 -13.02 7.93 6.26
N MET A 93 -11.91 7.74 6.98
CA MET A 93 -11.86 7.99 8.43
C MET A 93 -12.03 9.48 8.75
N SER A 94 -11.39 10.36 7.98
CA SER A 94 -11.58 11.81 8.14
C SER A 94 -13.02 12.22 7.81
N TYR A 95 -13.63 11.60 6.79
CA TYR A 95 -15.04 11.78 6.46
C TYR A 95 -15.98 11.29 7.58
N ASP A 96 -15.71 10.12 8.19
CA ASP A 96 -16.46 9.61 9.34
C ASP A 96 -16.47 10.63 10.49
N ARG A 97 -15.29 11.16 10.85
CA ARG A 97 -15.16 12.19 11.90
C ARG A 97 -15.91 13.46 11.54
N TYR A 98 -15.82 13.91 10.28
CA TYR A 98 -16.56 15.09 9.80
C TYR A 98 -18.08 14.91 9.95
N VAL A 99 -18.63 13.80 9.47
CA VAL A 99 -20.09 13.54 9.56
C VAL A 99 -20.55 13.37 11.01
N ALA A 100 -19.74 12.76 11.86
CA ALA A 100 -20.03 12.63 13.29
C ALA A 100 -20.17 13.99 13.98
N ILE A 101 -19.33 14.97 13.61
CA ILE A 101 -19.32 16.32 14.20
C ILE A 101 -20.41 17.21 13.58
N CYS A 102 -20.49 17.27 12.26
CA CYS A 102 -21.38 18.22 11.56
C CYS A 102 -22.83 17.71 11.45
N HIS A 103 -23.06 16.40 11.49
CA HIS A 103 -24.38 15.80 11.28
C HIS A 103 -24.69 14.64 12.25
N PRO A 104 -24.66 14.87 13.58
CA PRO A 104 -24.80 13.82 14.59
C PRO A 104 -26.12 13.03 14.48
N LEU A 105 -27.23 13.69 14.17
CA LEU A 105 -28.55 13.04 14.02
C LEU A 105 -28.65 12.13 12.79
N ARG A 106 -27.84 12.36 11.75
CA ARG A 106 -27.83 11.55 10.53
C ARG A 106 -26.68 10.53 10.50
N TYR A 107 -25.72 10.62 11.43
CA TYR A 107 -24.58 9.74 11.53
C TYR A 107 -24.91 8.23 11.44
N PRO A 108 -25.89 7.67 12.17
CA PRO A 108 -26.17 6.22 12.09
C PRO A 108 -26.71 5.76 10.72
N VAL A 109 -27.28 6.68 9.93
CA VAL A 109 -27.75 6.41 8.57
C VAL A 109 -26.60 6.53 7.57
N LEU A 110 -25.77 7.57 7.70
CA LEU A 110 -24.62 7.80 6.81
C LEU A 110 -23.44 6.86 7.08
N MET A 111 -23.27 6.36 8.30
CA MET A 111 -22.22 5.42 8.69
C MET A 111 -22.82 4.15 9.29
N SER A 112 -23.66 3.48 8.50
CA SER A 112 -24.11 2.13 8.79
C SER A 112 -23.03 1.09 8.46
N LYS A 113 -23.11 -0.10 9.07
CA LYS A 113 -22.20 -1.22 8.75
C LYS A 113 -22.14 -1.53 7.25
N ARG A 114 -23.28 -1.41 6.54
CA ARG A 114 -23.35 -1.65 5.10
C ARG A 114 -22.52 -0.63 4.30
N ILE A 115 -22.58 0.65 4.69
CA ILE A 115 -21.78 1.70 4.06
C ILE A 115 -20.30 1.48 4.36
N CYS A 116 -19.95 1.07 5.59
CA CYS A 116 -18.57 0.78 5.96
C CYS A 116 -17.96 -0.37 5.12
N TRP A 117 -18.72 -1.45 4.89
CA TRP A 117 -18.31 -2.53 3.98
C TRP A 117 -18.19 -2.05 2.53
N PHE A 118 -19.12 -1.20 2.09
CA PHE A 118 -19.08 -0.61 0.75
C PHE A 118 -17.84 0.27 0.56
N THR A 119 -17.51 1.17 1.51
CA THR A 119 -16.34 2.04 1.44
C THR A 119 -15.04 1.25 1.39
N VAL A 120 -14.92 0.18 2.19
CA VAL A 120 -13.74 -0.71 2.15
C VAL A 120 -13.65 -1.40 0.79
N THR A 121 -14.75 -1.96 0.29
CA THR A 121 -14.78 -2.62 -1.03
C THR A 121 -14.39 -1.64 -2.14
N CYS A 122 -14.93 -0.42 -2.11
CA CYS A 122 -14.56 0.65 -3.04
C CYS A 122 -13.09 1.04 -2.93
N ALA A 123 -12.52 1.15 -1.73
CA ALA A 123 -11.11 1.47 -1.53
C ALA A 123 -10.20 0.42 -2.17
N TRP A 124 -10.45 -0.86 -1.90
CA TRP A 124 -9.69 -1.98 -2.46
C TRP A 124 -9.81 -2.05 -3.99
N THR A 125 -11.04 -1.95 -4.52
CA THR A 125 -11.30 -2.06 -5.96
C THR A 125 -10.72 -0.91 -6.75
N SER A 126 -10.96 0.34 -6.32
CA SER A 126 -10.40 1.53 -6.99
C SER A 126 -8.87 1.55 -6.96
N SER A 127 -8.25 1.21 -5.82
CA SER A 127 -6.80 1.12 -5.71
C SER A 127 -6.22 -0.01 -6.56
N SER A 128 -6.91 -1.14 -6.65
CA SER A 128 -6.52 -2.26 -7.53
C SER A 128 -6.57 -1.87 -9.00
N LEU A 129 -7.65 -1.22 -9.45
CA LEU A 129 -7.77 -0.74 -10.82
C LEU A 129 -6.69 0.30 -11.14
N ASN A 130 -6.49 1.29 -10.28
CA ASN A 130 -5.46 2.31 -10.47
C ASN A 130 -4.07 1.68 -10.57
N SER A 131 -3.76 0.73 -9.69
CA SER A 131 -2.46 0.05 -9.69
C SER A 131 -2.28 -0.85 -10.92
N LEU A 132 -3.34 -1.51 -11.39
CA LEU A 132 -3.31 -2.30 -12.63
C LEU A 132 -3.02 -1.39 -13.81
N ILE A 133 -3.71 -0.25 -13.91
CA ILE A 133 -3.52 0.74 -14.97
C ILE A 133 -2.07 1.23 -14.96
N HIS A 134 -1.57 1.71 -13.81
CA HIS A 134 -0.18 2.15 -13.67
C HIS A 134 0.81 1.06 -14.04
N THR A 135 0.60 -0.18 -13.60
CA THR A 135 1.51 -1.29 -13.91
C THR A 135 1.46 -1.63 -15.40
N VAL A 136 0.29 -1.72 -16.02
CA VAL A 136 0.17 -2.00 -17.46
C VAL A 136 0.81 -0.89 -18.28
N TYR A 137 0.57 0.39 -17.95
CA TYR A 137 1.20 1.52 -18.64
C TYR A 137 2.73 1.48 -18.52
N VAL A 138 3.26 1.22 -17.32
CA VAL A 138 4.72 1.12 -17.12
C VAL A 138 5.30 -0.07 -17.87
N PHE A 139 4.62 -1.22 -17.89
CA PHE A 139 5.11 -2.45 -18.53
C PHE A 139 4.89 -2.50 -20.06
N GLN A 140 4.03 -1.65 -20.62
CA GLN A 140 3.86 -1.50 -22.07
C GLN A 140 4.86 -0.52 -22.71
N LEU A 141 5.64 0.22 -21.92
CA LEU A 141 6.73 1.03 -22.47
C LEU A 141 7.81 0.10 -23.08
N PRO A 142 8.35 0.43 -24.26
CA PRO A 142 9.33 -0.40 -24.95
C PRO A 142 10.66 -0.36 -24.20
N PHE A 143 10.85 -1.28 -23.26
CA PHE A 143 12.15 -1.49 -22.64
C PHE A 143 13.11 -2.11 -23.65
N CYS A 144 14.29 -1.52 -23.79
CA CYS A 144 15.41 -2.08 -24.58
C CYS A 144 15.72 -3.52 -24.13
N PRO A 145 16.12 -4.44 -25.04
CA PRO A 145 16.37 -5.85 -24.71
C PRO A 145 17.73 -6.03 -24.01
N SER A 146 17.93 -5.39 -22.86
CA SER A 146 19.05 -5.67 -21.96
C SER A 146 18.55 -6.55 -20.81
N ARG A 147 18.83 -7.85 -20.93
CA ARG A 147 18.44 -8.94 -20.01
C ARG A 147 19.09 -8.89 -18.62
N LEU A 148 19.50 -7.73 -18.11
CA LEU A 148 20.05 -7.57 -16.75
C LEU A 148 19.85 -6.14 -16.25
N ILE A 149 18.95 -5.96 -15.28
CA ILE A 149 18.81 -4.71 -14.52
C ILE A 149 19.44 -4.93 -13.15
N ASN A 150 20.64 -4.37 -12.95
CA ASN A 150 21.36 -4.36 -11.67
C ASN A 150 20.94 -3.15 -10.82
N HIS A 151 19.66 -3.03 -10.44
CA HIS A 151 19.20 -1.99 -9.51
C HIS A 151 18.31 -2.51 -8.39
N PHE A 152 18.57 -1.98 -7.19
CA PHE A 152 18.23 -2.54 -5.87
C PHE A 152 16.77 -2.29 -5.43
N PHE A 153 16.00 -1.51 -6.20
CA PHE A 153 14.61 -1.16 -5.93
C PHE A 153 13.84 -0.98 -7.24
N CYS A 154 12.63 -1.54 -7.33
CA CYS A 154 11.66 -1.23 -8.38
C CYS A 154 10.74 -0.10 -7.93
N GLU A 155 11.31 1.09 -7.80
CA GLU A 155 10.56 2.34 -7.79
C GLU A 155 10.53 2.90 -9.21
N VAL A 156 9.34 3.20 -9.73
CA VAL A 156 9.07 3.76 -11.07
C VAL A 156 10.01 4.93 -11.47
N PRO A 157 10.43 5.87 -10.61
CA PRO A 157 11.40 6.91 -11.00
C PRO A 157 12.82 6.40 -11.26
N SER A 158 13.19 5.21 -10.78
CA SER A 158 14.52 4.62 -11.00
C SER A 158 14.65 3.92 -12.36
N LEU A 159 13.54 3.77 -13.10
CA LEU A 159 13.50 3.20 -14.45
C LEU A 159 13.64 4.27 -15.55
N LEU A 160 13.43 5.55 -15.24
CA LEU A 160 13.59 6.67 -16.19
C LEU A 160 15.00 6.77 -16.83
N PRO A 161 16.12 6.46 -16.13
CA PRO A 161 17.45 6.57 -16.73
C PRO A 161 17.80 5.45 -17.74
N LEU A 162 16.98 4.40 -17.87
CA LEU A 162 17.24 3.26 -18.77
C LEU A 162 16.43 3.31 -20.09
N VAL A 163 15.67 4.38 -20.33
CA VAL A 163 14.91 4.56 -21.57
C VAL A 163 15.89 4.91 -22.71
N CYS A 164 16.01 4.03 -23.70
CA CYS A 164 16.88 4.18 -24.87
C CYS A 164 16.46 5.30 -25.87
N GLN A 165 15.50 6.15 -25.53
CA GLN A 165 15.00 7.19 -26.44
C GLN A 165 14.90 8.52 -25.72
N HIS A 166 15.50 9.56 -26.33
CA HIS A 166 15.69 10.90 -25.79
C HIS A 166 14.49 11.45 -25.00
N THR A 167 14.74 11.77 -23.74
CA THR A 167 13.82 12.36 -22.76
C THR A 167 13.54 13.84 -23.01
N SER A 168 13.31 14.29 -24.26
CA SER A 168 12.94 15.70 -24.50
C SER A 168 11.44 15.97 -24.34
N GLN A 169 10.58 14.95 -24.41
CA GLN A 169 9.13 15.14 -24.29
C GLN A 169 8.59 15.01 -22.86
N TYR A 170 9.33 14.39 -21.93
CA TYR A 170 8.88 14.23 -20.54
C TYR A 170 9.27 15.40 -19.63
N GLU A 171 10.33 16.16 -19.95
CA GLU A 171 10.72 17.36 -19.17
C GLU A 171 9.72 18.52 -19.30
N HIS A 172 8.84 18.50 -20.29
CA HIS A 172 7.91 19.61 -20.56
C HIS A 172 6.52 19.46 -19.92
N THR A 173 6.25 18.36 -19.22
CA THR A 173 4.92 18.06 -18.64
C THR A 173 4.94 17.93 -17.10
N ILE A 174 6.08 18.25 -16.47
CA ILE A 174 6.19 18.47 -15.01
C ILE A 174 6.28 19.98 -14.77
#